data_AF-A0A914K9I5-F1
#
_entry.id   AF-A0A914K9I5-F1
#
_cell.length_a   1.000
_cell.length_b   1.000
_cell.length_c   1.000
_cell.angle_alpha   90.00
_cell.angle_beta   90.00
_cell.angle_gamma   90.00
#
_symmetry.space_group_name_H-M   'P 1'
#
loop_
_entity.id
_entity.type
_entity.pdbx_description
1 polymer ?
#
loop_
_entity_poly.entity_id
_entity_poly.type
_entity_poly.pdbx_seq_one_letter_code
_entity_poly.pdbx_strand_id
1 'polypeptide(L)' 'MPHIELIPLGAGQDVGRSCILCKINGYNVLFDCGMHMGYSD' A
#
# COMPACT_ATOMS: atom_id res chain seq x y z
N MET A 1 19.45 -10.20 -9.52
CA MET A 1 18.13 -10.68 -9.08
C MET A 1 17.17 -9.52 -9.14
N PRO A 2 15.90 -9.68 -9.57
CA PRO A 2 14.94 -8.60 -9.48
C PRO A 2 14.77 -8.21 -8.01
N HIS A 3 14.98 -6.93 -7.69
CA HIS A 3 14.73 -6.37 -6.37
C HIS A 3 13.28 -5.88 -6.33
N ILE A 4 12.52 -6.38 -5.38
CA ILE A 4 11.14 -5.97 -5.13
C ILE A 4 11.10 -5.38 -3.72
N GLU A 5 10.69 -4.13 -3.62
CA GLU A 5 10.49 -3.43 -2.35
C GLU A 5 9.00 -3.22 -2.14
N LEU A 6 8.47 -3.63 -0.98
CA LEU A 6 7.09 -3.39 -0.58
C LEU A 6 7.06 -2.42 0.60
N ILE A 7 6.33 -1.32 0.43
CA ILE A 7 6.20 -0.26 1.43
C ILE A 7 4.72 -0.14 1.77
N PRO A 8 4.28 -0.63 2.95
CA PRO A 8 2.93 -0.41 3.43
C PRO A 8 2.73 1.08 3.72
N LEU A 9 1.76 1.70 3.08
CA LEU A 9 1.35 3.08 3.33
C LEU A 9 0.10 3.14 4.21
N GLY A 10 -0.66 2.04 4.30
CA GLY A 10 -1.80 1.90 5.21
C GLY A 10 -2.14 0.44 5.52
N ALA A 11 -3.27 0.19 6.17
CA ALA A 11 -3.67 -1.09 6.79
C ALA A 11 -2.65 -1.65 7.82
N GLY A 12 -1.79 -0.78 8.37
CA GLY A 12 -0.71 -1.11 9.29
C GLY A 12 -1.20 -1.74 10.59
N GLN A 13 -1.49 -3.04 10.54
CA GLN A 13 -2.13 -3.84 11.59
C GLN A 13 -3.56 -3.41 11.94
N ASP A 14 -4.27 -2.84 10.96
CA ASP A 14 -5.64 -2.36 11.11
C ASP A 14 -6.49 -2.76 9.89
N VAL A 15 -7.81 -2.74 10.04
CA VAL A 15 -8.76 -3.05 8.96
C VAL A 15 -9.03 -1.77 8.16
N GLY A 16 -8.84 -1.81 6.84
CA GLY A 16 -9.07 -0.67 5.95
C GLY A 16 -7.82 0.20 5.73
N ARG A 17 -7.95 1.24 4.89
CA ARG A 17 -6.80 2.04 4.40
C ARG A 17 -5.72 1.21 3.71
N SER A 18 -6.09 0.12 3.05
CA SER A 18 -5.16 -0.72 2.31
C SER A 18 -4.49 0.09 1.21
N CYS A 19 -3.18 0.24 1.32
CA CYS A 19 -2.36 0.97 0.36
C CYS A 19 -0.92 0.48 0.48
N ILE A 20 -0.37 -0.05 -0.62
CA ILE A 20 1.00 -0.57 -0.67
C ILE A 20 1.70 -0.02 -1.90
N LEU A 21 2.83 0.64 -1.70
CA LEU A 21 3.73 1.02 -2.77
C LEU A 21 4.71 -0.14 -3.04
N CYS A 22 4.70 -0.64 -4.26
CA CYS A 22 5.68 -1.60 -4.76
C CYS A 22 6.67 -0.91 -5.67
N LYS A 23 7.97 -1.03 -5.36
CA LYS A 23 9.05 -0.61 -6.26
C LYS A 23 9.64 -1.83 -6.94
N ILE A 24 9.52 -1.89 -8.26
CA ILE A 24 10.01 -3.00 -9.09
C ILE A 24 10.52 -2.48 -10.44
N ASN A 25 11.73 -2.87 -10.85
CA ASN A 25 12.32 -2.51 -12.15
C ASN A 25 12.28 -1.01 -12.48
N GLY A 26 12.45 -0.13 -11.47
CA GLY A 26 12.39 1.32 -11.64
C GLY A 26 10.97 1.90 -11.73
N TYR A 27 9.94 1.06 -11.70
CA TYR A 27 8.54 1.47 -11.63
C TYR A 27 8.08 1.54 -10.18
N ASN A 28 7.19 2.51 -9.93
CA ASN A 28 6.41 2.62 -8.71
C ASN A 28 4.97 2.19 -9.05
N VAL A 29 4.53 1.08 -8.46
CA VAL A 29 3.18 0.54 -8.64
C VAL A 29 2.44 0.67 -7.32
N LEU A 30 1.28 1.34 -7.34
CA LEU A 30 0.44 1.47 -6.17
C LEU A 30 -0.63 0.38 -6.18
N PHE A 31 -0.64 -0.46 -5.16
CA PHE A 31 -1.65 -1.47 -4.93
C PHE A 31 -2.66 -0.96 -3.92
N ASP A 32 -3.88 -0.75 -4.41
CA ASP A 32 -5.02 -0.23 -3.66
C ASP A 32 -4.82 1.20 -3.15
N CYS A 33 -5.95 1.87 -2.91
CA CYS A 33 -6.07 3.17 -2.24
C CYS A 33 -7.32 3.11 -1.37
N GLY A 34 -7.40 2.05 -0.57
CA GLY A 34 -8.55 1.77 0.27
C GLY A 34 -8.79 2.89 1.28
N MET A 35 -10.03 3.02 1.73
CA MET A 35 -10.48 3.95 2.76
C MET A 35 -10.75 3.21 4.07
N HIS A 36 -10.86 3.92 5.20
CA HIS A 36 -11.34 3.32 6.45
C HIS A 36 -12.86 3.46 6.56
N MET A 37 -13.60 2.41 6.22
CA MET A 37 -15.07 2.44 6.30
C MET A 37 -15.52 2.62 7.76
N GLY A 38 -16.26 3.71 8.04
CA GLY A 38 -16.78 4.00 9.37
C GLY A 38 -15.90 4.91 10.24
N TYR A 39 -14.72 5.31 9.76
CA TYR A 39 -14.02 6.49 10.27
C TYR A 39 -14.28 7.67 9.34
N SER A 40 -14.35 8.88 9.90
CA SER A 40 -14.09 10.07 9.12
C SER A 40 -12.57 10.22 9.08
N ASP A 41 -11.99 10.01 7.89
CA ASP A 41 -10.57 10.28 7.64
C ASP A 41 -10.26 11.79 7.78
#